data_AF-B9TK06-F1
#
_entry.id   AF-B9TK06-F1
#
_cell.length_a   1.000
_cell.length_b   1.000
_cell.length_c   1.000
_cell.angle_alpha   90.00
_cell.angle_beta   90.00
_cell.angle_gamma   90.00
#
_symmetry.space_group_name_H-M   'P 1'
#
loop_
_entity.id
_entity.type
_entity.pdbx_description
1 polymer ?
#
loop_
_entity_poly.entity_id
_entity_poly.type
_entity_poly.pdbx_seq_one_letter_code
_entity_poly.pdbx_strand_id
1 'polypeptide(L)'
;MSTRTTNSEAPATLVIGGYPIVRHSATTLLDDIELRMHNGQQTLLFFANTNFVVQCRRLRDALGSRDVVIVNDGIGMDMAAQLTHGQRFIENLNGTDFVPLLMRSSKRPLRVFLYGGRRDSVEGAVAALAAT
;
A
#
# COMPACT_ATOMS: atom_id res chain seq x y z
N MET A 1 12.75 -26.55 -13.95
CA MET A 1 11.28 -26.46 -13.81
C MET A 1 10.93 -26.62 -12.35
N SER A 2 10.69 -25.52 -11.63
CA SER A 2 10.17 -25.56 -10.26
C SER A 2 8.94 -24.66 -10.22
N THR A 3 7.78 -25.30 -10.17
CA THR A 3 6.47 -24.69 -10.12
C THR A 3 6.27 -24.04 -8.75
N ARG A 4 6.35 -22.71 -8.70
CA ARG A 4 5.92 -21.91 -7.55
C ARG A 4 4.39 -21.91 -7.54
N THR A 5 3.81 -22.83 -6.78
CA THR A 5 2.39 -22.82 -6.45
C THR A 5 2.16 -21.68 -5.45
N THR A 6 1.76 -20.51 -5.93
CA THR A 6 1.24 -19.45 -5.07
C THR A 6 -0.20 -19.83 -4.72
N ASN A 7 -0.37 -20.53 -3.60
CA ASN A 7 -1.67 -20.62 -2.94
C ASN A 7 -2.10 -19.18 -2.61
N SER A 8 -3.05 -18.66 -3.39
CA SER A 8 -3.67 -17.35 -3.16
C SER A 8 -4.68 -17.48 -2.02
N GLU A 9 -4.17 -17.58 -0.79
CA GLU A 9 -4.98 -17.29 0.39
C GLU A 9 -5.30 -15.79 0.37
N ALA A 10 -6.57 -15.43 0.59
CA ALA A 10 -6.96 -14.02 0.63
C ALA A 10 -6.10 -13.29 1.69
N PRO A 11 -5.60 -12.09 1.40
CA PRO A 11 -4.64 -11.45 2.27
C PRO A 11 -5.22 -11.20 3.66
N ALA A 12 -4.53 -11.69 4.67
CA ALA A 12 -4.92 -11.49 6.06
C ALA A 12 -5.06 -9.98 6.32
N THR A 13 -6.17 -9.58 6.95
CA THR A 13 -6.52 -8.18 7.18
C THR A 13 -6.73 -7.96 8.67
N LEU A 14 -6.19 -6.86 9.20
CA LEU A 14 -6.45 -6.43 10.57
C LEU A 14 -7.34 -5.20 10.57
N VAL A 15 -8.39 -5.22 11.37
CA VAL A 15 -9.27 -4.04 11.53
C VAL A 15 -8.66 -3.11 12.56
N ILE A 16 -8.17 -1.94 12.13
CA ILE A 16 -7.60 -0.90 13.00
C ILE A 16 -8.43 0.37 12.85
N GLY A 17 -9.03 0.85 13.95
CA GLY A 17 -9.89 2.04 13.93
C GLY A 17 -11.13 1.93 13.02
N GLY A 18 -11.53 0.69 12.67
CA GLY A 18 -12.61 0.41 11.73
C GLY A 18 -12.19 0.35 10.25
N TYR A 19 -10.89 0.42 9.95
CA TYR A 19 -10.38 0.23 8.59
C TYR A 19 -9.82 -1.18 8.42
N PRO A 20 -10.13 -1.87 7.30
CA PRO A 20 -9.47 -3.11 6.93
C PRO A 20 -8.05 -2.82 6.42
N ILE A 21 -7.04 -3.02 7.28
CA ILE A 21 -5.63 -2.84 6.91
C ILE A 21 -5.06 -4.17 6.45
N VAL A 22 -4.63 -4.26 5.20
CA VAL A 22 -4.03 -5.48 4.64
C VAL A 22 -2.68 -5.73 5.28
N ARG A 23 -2.41 -7.00 5.60
CA ARG A 23 -1.21 -7.43 6.29
C ARG A 23 -0.25 -8.05 5.28
N HIS A 24 0.50 -7.19 4.59
CA HIS A 24 1.44 -7.57 3.53
C HIS A 24 2.90 -7.33 3.93
N SER A 25 3.82 -7.99 3.23
CA SER A 25 5.19 -7.50 3.04
C SER A 25 5.25 -6.64 1.79
N ALA A 26 6.35 -5.92 1.56
CA ALA A 26 6.51 -5.13 0.34
C ALA A 26 6.34 -6.00 -0.91
N THR A 27 6.89 -7.21 -0.90
CA THR A 27 6.80 -8.17 -2.01
C THR A 27 5.37 -8.64 -2.28
N THR A 28 4.59 -9.00 -1.25
CA THR A 28 3.22 -9.47 -1.47
C THR A 28 2.29 -8.33 -1.88
N LEU A 29 2.58 -7.09 -1.44
CA LEU A 29 1.88 -5.91 -1.95
C LEU A 29 2.21 -5.62 -3.41
N LEU A 30 3.47 -5.77 -3.84
CA LEU A 30 3.82 -5.65 -5.26
C LEU A 30 3.03 -6.66 -6.11
N ASP A 31 3.03 -7.93 -5.71
CA ASP A 31 2.33 -8.99 -6.45
C ASP A 31 0.83 -8.70 -6.57
N ASP A 32 0.17 -8.25 -5.50
CA ASP A 32 -1.26 -7.87 -5.52
C ASP A 32 -1.52 -6.68 -6.44
N ILE A 33 -0.70 -5.62 -6.35
CA ILE A 33 -0.84 -4.42 -7.18
C ILE A 33 -0.57 -4.73 -8.67
N GLU A 34 0.43 -5.56 -8.98
CA GLU A 34 0.70 -6.02 -10.35
C GLU A 34 -0.47 -6.83 -10.92
N LEU A 35 -1.04 -7.75 -10.13
CA LEU A 35 -2.19 -8.54 -10.53
C LEU A 35 -3.42 -7.66 -10.82
N ARG A 36 -3.71 -6.70 -9.94
CA ARG A 36 -4.79 -5.71 -10.15
C ARG A 36 -4.56 -4.91 -11.43
N MET A 37 -3.34 -4.43 -11.64
CA MET A 37 -2.96 -3.70 -12.86
C MET A 37 -3.08 -4.56 -14.13
N HIS A 38 -2.71 -5.83 -14.07
CA HIS A 38 -2.84 -6.79 -15.18
C HIS A 38 -4.31 -7.02 -15.53
N ASN A 39 -5.18 -7.10 -14.53
CA ASN A 39 -6.62 -7.30 -14.71
C ASN A 39 -7.39 -6.01 -15.07
N GLY A 40 -6.69 -4.88 -15.25
CA GLY A 40 -7.32 -3.59 -15.56
C GLY A 40 -8.15 -3.02 -14.39
N GLN A 41 -7.93 -3.50 -13.17
CA GLN A 41 -8.64 -3.04 -11.99
C GLN A 41 -8.05 -1.71 -11.48
N GLN A 42 -8.90 -0.72 -11.27
CA GLN A 42 -8.49 0.53 -10.62
C GLN A 42 -8.20 0.26 -9.15
N THR A 43 -7.11 0.83 -8.64
CA THR A 43 -6.69 0.66 -7.25
C THR A 43 -6.39 2.01 -6.61
N LEU A 44 -7.00 2.26 -5.46
CA LEU A 44 -6.72 3.36 -4.55
C LEU A 44 -5.90 2.82 -3.38
N LEU A 45 -4.58 3.03 -3.44
CA LEU A 45 -3.66 2.59 -2.38
C LEU A 45 -3.48 3.70 -1.34
N PHE A 46 -3.78 3.40 -0.07
CA PHE A 46 -3.58 4.29 1.06
C PHE A 46 -2.53 3.74 2.03
N PHE A 47 -1.59 4.60 2.41
CA PHE A 47 -0.63 4.35 3.49
C PHE A 47 -1.20 4.92 4.78
N ALA A 48 -1.80 4.06 5.61
CA ALA A 48 -2.49 4.47 6.81
C ALA A 48 -1.54 4.51 8.00
N ASN A 49 -1.24 5.72 8.46
CA ASN A 49 -0.64 5.96 9.78
C ASN A 49 -1.71 6.30 10.83
N THR A 50 -1.29 6.58 12.06
CA THR A 50 -2.23 6.92 13.15
C THR A 50 -3.04 8.18 12.87
N ASN A 51 -2.47 9.18 12.22
CA ASN A 51 -3.18 10.40 11.84
C ASN A 51 -4.27 10.10 10.80
N PHE A 52 -3.99 9.26 9.80
CA PHE A 52 -4.99 8.79 8.84
C PHE A 52 -6.20 8.18 9.55
N VAL A 53 -5.98 7.27 10.50
CA VAL A 53 -7.06 6.59 11.24
C VAL A 53 -7.99 7.59 11.94
N VAL A 54 -7.42 8.64 12.52
CA VAL A 54 -8.19 9.67 13.25
C VAL A 54 -8.88 10.66 12.31
N GLN A 55 -8.17 11.18 11.32
CA GLN A 55 -8.68 12.25 10.45
C GLN A 55 -9.70 11.72 9.44
N CYS A 56 -9.50 10.52 8.91
CA CYS A 56 -10.36 9.98 7.87
C CYS A 56 -11.64 9.33 8.41
N ARG A 57 -11.94 9.37 9.72
CA ARG A 57 -13.07 8.65 10.35
C ARG A 57 -14.41 8.80 9.63
N ARG A 58 -14.66 9.99 9.04
CA ARG A 58 -15.89 10.30 8.28
C ARG A 58 -15.92 9.70 6.86
N LEU A 59 -14.78 9.26 6.35
CA LEU A 59 -14.58 8.65 5.04
C LEU A 59 -14.57 7.12 5.08
N ARG A 60 -14.73 6.50 6.27
CA ARG A 60 -14.65 5.05 6.46
C ARG A 60 -15.52 4.27 5.47
N ASP A 61 -16.78 4.67 5.32
CA ASP A 61 -17.72 3.97 4.46
C ASP A 61 -17.30 4.06 2.98
N ALA A 62 -16.80 5.23 2.56
CA ALA A 62 -16.28 5.45 1.20
C ALA A 62 -15.00 4.64 0.93
N LEU A 63 -14.19 4.40 1.96
CA LEU A 63 -12.94 3.65 1.89
C LEU A 63 -13.13 2.13 2.01
N GLY A 64 -14.37 1.64 2.17
CA GLY A 64 -14.69 0.22 2.22
C GLY A 64 -14.88 -0.47 0.85
N SER A 65 -14.63 0.23 -0.25
CA SER A 65 -14.83 -0.33 -1.60
C SER A 65 -13.75 -1.37 -1.97
N ARG A 66 -14.08 -2.29 -2.90
CA ARG A 66 -13.15 -3.34 -3.39
C ARG A 66 -11.89 -2.80 -4.09
N ASP A 67 -11.94 -1.56 -4.56
CA ASP A 67 -10.85 -0.89 -5.26
C ASP A 67 -9.88 -0.19 -4.31
N VAL A 68 -10.21 -0.16 -3.02
CA VAL A 68 -9.38 0.46 -1.98
C VAL A 68 -8.49 -0.60 -1.33
N VAL A 69 -7.19 -0.31 -1.26
CA VAL A 69 -6.20 -1.10 -0.51
C VAL A 69 -5.58 -0.18 0.52
N ILE A 70 -5.64 -0.58 1.79
CA ILE A 70 -5.08 0.21 2.90
C ILE A 70 -3.98 -0.60 3.56
N VAL A 71 -2.77 -0.07 3.57
CA VAL A 71 -1.57 -0.69 4.19
C VAL A 71 -1.13 0.09 5.41
N ASN A 72 -0.39 -0.54 6.31
CA ASN A 72 0.11 0.13 7.51
C ASN A 72 1.31 1.03 7.20
N ASP A 73 1.36 2.18 7.87
CA ASP A 73 2.49 3.09 7.88
C ASP A 73 2.84 3.52 9.32
N GLY A 74 4.05 3.18 9.75
CA GLY A 74 4.65 3.61 11.01
C GLY A 74 4.35 2.71 12.22
N ILE A 75 5.14 2.94 13.27
CA ILE A 75 5.12 2.13 14.50
C ILE A 75 3.81 2.19 15.28
N GLY A 76 3.09 3.31 15.21
CA GLY A 76 1.82 3.48 15.94
C GLY A 76 0.74 2.50 15.46
N MET A 77 0.74 2.17 14.17
CA MET A 77 -0.16 1.15 13.61
C MET A 77 0.20 -0.25 14.11
N ASP A 78 1.50 -0.54 14.18
CA ASP A 78 2.00 -1.83 14.69
C ASP A 78 1.67 -2.04 16.17
N MET A 79 1.84 -0.98 16.97
CA MET A 79 1.41 -0.98 18.38
C MET A 79 -0.10 -1.19 18.52
N ALA A 80 -0.90 -0.51 17.71
CA ALA A 80 -2.36 -0.68 17.74
C ALA A 80 -2.74 -2.13 17.41
N ALA A 81 -2.14 -2.72 16.37
CA ALA A 81 -2.37 -4.10 16.00
C ALA A 81 -1.97 -5.08 17.13
N GLN A 82 -0.81 -4.88 17.75
CA GLN A 82 -0.37 -5.70 18.88
C GLN A 82 -1.33 -5.63 20.06
N LEU A 83 -1.85 -4.44 20.37
CA LEU A 83 -2.75 -4.23 21.50
C LEU A 83 -4.16 -4.79 21.25
N THR A 84 -4.69 -4.69 20.02
CA THR A 84 -6.07 -5.10 19.73
C THR A 84 -6.20 -6.52 19.21
N HIS A 85 -5.16 -7.04 18.56
CA HIS A 85 -5.19 -8.35 17.90
C HIS A 85 -4.11 -9.31 18.41
N GLY A 86 -3.23 -8.87 19.31
CA GLY A 86 -2.13 -9.70 19.83
C GLY A 86 -1.02 -9.96 18.81
N GLN A 87 -1.06 -9.32 17.64
CA GLN A 87 -0.12 -9.54 16.54
C GLN A 87 0.25 -8.23 15.84
N ARG A 88 1.47 -8.17 15.30
CA ARG A 88 2.04 -7.04 14.57
C ARG A 88 1.76 -7.11 13.08
N PHE A 89 2.03 -6.06 12.30
CA PHE A 89 2.11 -6.16 10.84
C PHE A 89 3.39 -6.90 10.41
N ILE A 90 3.45 -7.36 9.16
CA ILE A 90 4.62 -8.10 8.65
C ILE A 90 5.79 -7.14 8.42
N GLU A 91 5.51 -6.00 7.79
CA GLU A 91 6.49 -4.99 7.43
C GLU A 91 5.86 -3.60 7.53
N ASN A 92 6.68 -2.55 7.68
CA ASN A 92 6.23 -1.18 7.55
C ASN A 92 6.19 -0.77 6.08
N LEU A 93 5.00 -0.61 5.51
CA LEU A 93 4.79 -0.47 4.07
C LEU A 93 4.79 1.01 3.61
N ASN A 94 5.63 1.85 4.21
CA ASN A 94 5.62 3.28 3.93
C ASN A 94 5.77 3.58 2.42
N GLY A 95 5.15 4.68 1.98
CA GLY A 95 5.12 5.02 0.55
C GLY A 95 6.48 5.42 -0.03
N THR A 96 7.39 5.95 0.79
CA THR A 96 8.73 6.40 0.34
C THR A 96 9.58 5.24 -0.15
N ASP A 97 9.46 4.08 0.48
CA ASP A 97 10.20 2.87 0.09
C ASP A 97 9.43 2.06 -0.96
N PHE A 98 8.10 1.93 -0.79
CA PHE A 98 7.28 1.09 -1.66
C PHE A 98 7.10 1.67 -3.08
N VAL A 99 6.89 2.99 -3.23
CA VAL A 99 6.59 3.57 -4.55
C VAL A 99 7.78 3.43 -5.52
N PRO A 100 9.03 3.78 -5.14
CA PRO A 100 10.18 3.54 -6.00
C PRO A 100 10.38 2.06 -6.30
N LEU A 101 10.15 1.17 -5.32
CA LEU A 101 10.24 -0.27 -5.52
C LEU A 101 9.23 -0.75 -6.58
N LEU A 102 7.97 -0.31 -6.52
CA LEU A 102 6.95 -0.63 -7.53
C LEU A 102 7.36 -0.22 -8.93
N MET A 103 7.96 0.97 -9.07
CA MET A 103 8.42 1.48 -10.37
C MET A 103 9.58 0.63 -10.92
N ARG A 104 10.52 0.23 -10.04
CA ARG A 104 11.69 -0.61 -10.36
C ARG A 104 11.31 -2.05 -10.72
N SER A 105 10.29 -2.60 -10.05
CA SER A 105 9.87 -3.99 -10.21
C SER A 105 8.92 -4.22 -11.39
N SER A 106 8.31 -3.17 -11.93
CA SER A 106 7.30 -3.32 -12.98
C SER A 106 7.89 -3.90 -14.27
N LYS A 107 7.29 -4.99 -14.76
CA LYS A 107 7.71 -5.66 -16.01
C LYS A 107 7.39 -4.88 -17.28
N ARG A 108 6.59 -3.82 -17.19
CA ARG A 108 6.18 -2.97 -18.31
C ARG A 108 6.39 -1.49 -17.97
N PRO A 109 6.65 -0.63 -18.96
CA PRO A 109 6.74 0.81 -18.72
C PRO A 109 5.44 1.34 -18.09
N LEU A 110 5.55 1.93 -16.89
CA LEU A 110 4.43 2.58 -16.23
C LEU A 110 4.32 4.04 -16.69
N ARG A 111 3.09 4.49 -16.92
CA ARG A 111 2.79 5.89 -17.20
C ARG A 111 2.43 6.57 -15.88
N VAL A 112 3.31 7.45 -15.42
CA VAL A 112 3.16 8.11 -14.11
C VAL A 112 2.74 9.56 -14.31
N PHE A 113 1.74 9.97 -13.54
CA PHE A 113 1.35 11.37 -13.40
C PHE A 113 1.52 11.77 -11.93
N LEU A 114 2.30 12.81 -11.68
CA LEU A 114 2.55 13.34 -10.33
C LEU A 114 1.64 14.53 -10.08
N TYR A 115 0.90 14.47 -8.97
CA TYR A 115 -0.08 15.51 -8.60
C TYR A 115 0.04 15.87 -7.12
N GLY A 116 0.00 17.17 -6.84
CA GLY A 116 0.16 17.74 -5.50
C GLY A 116 1.59 18.16 -5.18
N GLY A 117 1.84 18.52 -3.92
CA GLY A 117 3.16 18.99 -3.46
C GLY A 117 3.53 20.39 -3.97
N ARG A 118 4.68 20.89 -3.51
CA ARG A 118 5.29 22.10 -4.07
C ARG A 118 6.12 21.73 -5.30
N ARG A 119 6.39 22.71 -6.17
CA ARG A 119 7.11 22.52 -7.43
C ARG A 119 8.46 21.82 -7.26
N ASP A 120 9.26 22.27 -6.30
CA ASP A 120 10.56 21.69 -5.92
C ASP A 120 10.43 20.20 -5.55
N SER A 121 9.37 19.84 -4.83
CA SER A 121 9.11 18.46 -4.42
C SER A 121 8.74 17.57 -5.62
N VAL A 122 7.91 18.07 -6.53
CA VAL A 122 7.52 17.35 -7.75
C VAL A 122 8.72 17.15 -8.67
N GLU A 123 9.53 18.20 -8.89
CA GLU A 123 10.74 18.12 -9.71
C GLU A 123 11.71 17.08 -9.16
N GLY A 124 11.90 17.02 -7.83
CA GLY A 124 12.68 15.99 -7.17
C GLY A 124 12.11 14.57 -7.36
N ALA A 125 10.78 14.41 -7.26
CA ALA A 125 10.12 13.13 -7.49
C ALA A 125 10.27 12.66 -8.95
N VAL A 126 10.16 13.56 -9.93
CA VAL A 126 10.43 13.24 -11.36
C VAL A 126 11.85 12.71 -11.51
N ALA A 127 12.85 13.39 -10.94
CA ALA A 127 14.24 12.96 -11.05
C ALA A 127 14.48 11.59 -10.39
N ALA A 128 13.91 11.35 -9.20
CA ALA A 128 14.04 10.08 -8.50
C ALA A 128 13.40 8.92 -9.29
N LEU A 129 12.22 9.14 -9.85
CA LEU A 129 11.49 8.13 -10.63
C LEU A 129 12.11 7.89 -12.01
N ALA A 130 12.71 8.90 -12.64
CA ALA A 130 13.43 8.73 -13.90
C ALA A 130 14.74 7.94 -13.74
N ALA A 131 15.32 7.90 -12.54
CA ALA A 131 16.52 7.14 -12.20
C ALA A 131 16.23 5.71 -11.68
N THR A 132 14.96 5.30 -11.73
CA THR A 132 14.47 4.01 -11.21
C THR A 132 14.40 2.99 -12.34
#